data_AF-A0A3D8RP13-F1
#
_entry.id   AF-A0A3D8RP13-F1
#
_cell.length_a   1.000
_cell.length_b   1.000
_cell.length_c   1.000
_cell.angle_alpha   90.00
_cell.angle_beta   90.00
_cell.angle_gamma   90.00
#
_symmetry.space_group_name_H-M   'P 1'
#
loop_
_entity.id
_entity.type
_entity.pdbx_description
1 polymer ?
#
loop_
_entity_poly.entity_id
_entity_poly.type
_entity_poly.pdbx_seq_one_letter_code
_entity_poly.pdbx_strand_id
1 'polypeptide(L)'
;MEQERISAQCSQYDSLDTVAALQAMAIYMLLRLSEDNEEITNFDAPLISTMLKVVDRGSVLGIRYSGSDTGGKITWEGWILAESLRRTVIVLFIVDLIFDMSAAHSESCDGTQFARMTLPSARNIWQASSWLEFEKAFSTQPVGLGLSNHLTYGDLLKFQRHVDTGGERLDNWLSSVDDFGTLVMAAASLSDERNMSRK
;
A
#
# COMPACT_ATOMS: atom_id res chain seq x y z
N MET A 1 -11.73 4.67 -23.10
CA MET A 1 -10.82 5.35 -22.12
C MET A 1 -9.75 4.38 -21.66
N GLU A 2 -8.63 4.87 -21.14
CA GLU A 2 -7.51 4.00 -20.70
C GLU A 2 -7.91 3.04 -19.56
N GLN A 3 -8.77 3.49 -18.63
CA GLN A 3 -9.36 2.62 -17.60
C GLN A 3 -10.07 1.39 -18.19
N GLU A 4 -10.84 1.55 -19.27
CA GLU A 4 -11.55 0.43 -19.91
C GLU A 4 -10.57 -0.58 -20.52
N ARG A 5 -9.49 -0.08 -21.13
CA ARG A 5 -8.40 -0.92 -21.65
C ARG A 5 -7.76 -1.73 -20.52
N ILE A 6 -7.43 -1.07 -19.41
CA ILE A 6 -6.89 -1.71 -18.21
C ILE A 6 -7.86 -2.78 -17.70
N SER A 7 -9.15 -2.47 -17.54
CA SER A 7 -10.14 -3.44 -17.06
C SER A 7 -10.29 -4.65 -17.97
N ALA A 8 -10.13 -4.50 -19.28
CA ALA A 8 -10.25 -5.61 -20.23
C ALA A 8 -9.02 -6.52 -20.22
N GLN A 9 -7.83 -5.96 -19.96
CA GLN A 9 -6.56 -6.65 -20.18
C GLN A 9 -5.85 -7.06 -18.88
N CYS A 10 -6.26 -6.54 -17.71
CA CYS A 10 -5.54 -6.75 -16.45
C CYS A 10 -5.36 -8.22 -16.03
N SER A 11 -6.24 -9.11 -16.49
CA SER A 11 -6.12 -10.55 -16.26
C SER A 11 -4.86 -11.19 -16.89
N GLN A 12 -4.30 -10.55 -17.92
CA GLN A 12 -3.14 -11.03 -18.68
C GLN A 12 -1.84 -10.35 -18.27
N TYR A 13 -1.89 -9.34 -17.40
CA TYR A 13 -0.72 -8.57 -17.01
C TYR A 13 0.29 -9.40 -16.21
N ASP A 14 1.56 -9.14 -16.49
CA ASP A 14 2.67 -9.62 -15.68
C ASP A 14 2.82 -8.75 -14.41
N SER A 15 3.86 -9.02 -13.63
CA SER A 15 4.12 -8.29 -12.39
C SER A 15 4.32 -6.79 -12.58
N LEU A 16 5.06 -6.41 -13.63
CA LEU A 16 5.42 -5.03 -13.91
C LEU A 16 4.19 -4.28 -14.42
N ASP A 17 3.49 -4.86 -15.39
CA ASP A 17 2.27 -4.29 -15.96
C ASP A 17 1.16 -4.14 -14.91
N THR A 18 1.07 -5.08 -13.96
CA THR A 18 0.10 -4.99 -12.85
C THR A 18 0.39 -3.79 -11.96
N VAL A 19 1.66 -3.57 -11.59
CA VAL A 19 2.07 -2.42 -10.77
C VAL A 19 1.85 -1.11 -11.54
N ALA A 20 2.27 -1.05 -12.80
CA ALA A 20 2.11 0.14 -13.64
C ALA A 20 0.62 0.48 -13.84
N ALA A 21 -0.23 -0.52 -14.09
CA ALA A 21 -1.66 -0.34 -14.20
C ALA A 21 -2.25 0.18 -12.88
N LEU A 22 -1.85 -0.35 -11.73
CA LEU A 22 -2.35 0.12 -10.45
C LEU A 22 -1.92 1.57 -10.15
N GLN A 23 -0.69 1.93 -10.49
CA GLN A 23 -0.20 3.31 -10.37
C GLN A 23 -0.97 4.27 -11.28
N ALA A 24 -1.27 3.85 -12.51
CA ALA A 24 -2.14 4.61 -13.41
C ALA A 24 -3.55 4.79 -12.83
N MET A 25 -4.13 3.73 -12.25
CA MET A 25 -5.42 3.81 -11.57
C MET A 25 -5.39 4.80 -10.39
N ALA A 26 -4.31 4.80 -9.58
CA ALA A 26 -4.13 5.76 -8.50
C ALA A 26 -4.09 7.21 -9.00
N ILE A 27 -3.37 7.48 -10.10
CA ILE A 27 -3.36 8.80 -10.74
C ILE A 27 -4.77 9.19 -11.21
N TYR A 28 -5.49 8.28 -11.87
CA TYR A 28 -6.84 8.56 -12.32
C TYR A 28 -7.80 8.86 -11.17
N MET A 29 -7.67 8.18 -10.03
CA MET A 29 -8.45 8.51 -8.83
C MET A 29 -8.10 9.89 -8.30
N LEU A 30 -6.81 10.24 -8.18
CA LEU A 30 -6.41 11.57 -7.73
C LEU A 30 -6.90 12.69 -8.66
N LEU A 31 -6.81 12.47 -9.98
CA LEU A 31 -7.36 13.40 -10.98
C LEU A 31 -8.86 13.55 -10.84
N ARG A 32 -9.58 12.43 -10.66
CA ARG A 32 -11.03 12.46 -10.48
C ARG A 32 -11.43 13.22 -9.22
N LEU A 33 -10.69 13.07 -8.13
CA LEU A 33 -10.93 13.77 -6.86
C LEU A 33 -10.59 15.27 -6.93
N SER A 34 -9.76 15.68 -7.89
CA SER A 34 -9.46 17.10 -8.13
C SER A 34 -10.46 17.82 -9.03
N GLU A 35 -11.42 17.09 -9.61
CA GLU A 35 -12.42 17.64 -10.51
C GLU A 35 -13.64 18.12 -9.72
N ASP A 36 -13.93 19.42 -9.76
CA ASP A 36 -15.06 20.05 -9.03
C ASP A 36 -16.43 19.74 -9.66
N ASN A 37 -16.46 19.14 -10.86
CA ASN A 37 -17.70 18.83 -11.56
C ASN A 37 -18.26 17.45 -11.14
N GLU A 38 -19.17 17.47 -10.18
CA GLU A 38 -19.91 16.27 -9.73
C GLU A 38 -20.99 15.80 -10.73
N GLU A 39 -21.37 16.60 -11.73
CA GLU A 39 -22.38 16.20 -12.73
C GLU A 39 -21.86 15.16 -13.74
N ILE A 40 -20.55 14.87 -13.74
CA ILE A 40 -19.91 13.82 -14.56
C ILE A 40 -19.72 12.54 -13.72
N THR A 41 -20.80 12.02 -13.13
CA THR A 41 -20.76 11.02 -12.03
C THR A 41 -20.75 9.55 -12.48
N ASN A 42 -20.70 9.25 -13.78
CA ASN A 42 -20.81 7.85 -14.25
C ASN A 42 -19.45 7.11 -14.34
N PHE A 43 -18.35 7.75 -13.92
CA PHE A 43 -17.00 7.19 -14.07
C PHE A 43 -16.39 6.63 -12.77
N ASP A 44 -16.93 6.99 -11.61
CA ASP A 44 -16.38 6.60 -10.31
C ASP A 44 -16.49 5.08 -10.08
N ALA A 45 -17.66 4.49 -10.38
CA ALA A 45 -17.85 3.06 -10.24
C ALA A 45 -16.98 2.22 -11.20
N PRO A 46 -16.87 2.53 -12.51
CA PRO A 46 -15.90 1.89 -13.40
C PRO A 46 -14.44 2.00 -12.92
N LEU A 47 -14.05 3.16 -12.38
CA LEU A 47 -12.70 3.42 -11.90
C LEU A 47 -12.37 2.54 -10.69
N ILE A 48 -13.25 2.52 -9.69
CA ILE A 48 -13.09 1.69 -8.48
C ILE A 48 -13.15 0.20 -8.82
N SER A 49 -14.11 -0.24 -9.66
CA SER A 49 -14.18 -1.64 -10.11
C SER A 49 -12.91 -2.10 -10.79
N THR A 50 -12.30 -1.24 -11.63
CA THR A 50 -11.06 -1.58 -12.33
C THR A 50 -9.88 -1.63 -11.37
N MET A 51 -9.79 -0.68 -10.44
CA MET A 51 -8.78 -0.70 -9.39
C MET A 51 -8.83 -2.03 -8.63
N LEU A 52 -10.01 -2.46 -8.16
CA LEU A 52 -10.16 -3.70 -7.40
C LEU A 52 -9.70 -4.93 -8.19
N LYS A 53 -10.02 -5.01 -9.49
CA LYS A 53 -9.52 -6.09 -10.37
C LYS A 53 -8.00 -6.11 -10.48
N VAL A 54 -7.36 -4.93 -10.56
CA VAL A 54 -5.89 -4.83 -10.64
C VAL A 54 -5.25 -5.16 -9.29
N VAL A 55 -5.84 -4.75 -8.17
CA VAL A 55 -5.37 -5.10 -6.82
C VAL A 55 -5.44 -6.61 -6.60
N ASP A 56 -6.56 -7.25 -6.97
CA ASP A 56 -6.73 -8.70 -6.87
C ASP A 56 -5.63 -9.44 -7.64
N ARG A 57 -5.31 -8.98 -8.86
CA ARG A 57 -4.19 -9.50 -9.65
C ARG A 57 -2.84 -9.32 -8.94
N GLY A 58 -2.63 -8.18 -8.29
CA GLY A 58 -1.40 -7.85 -7.56
C GLY A 58 -1.22 -8.64 -6.25
N SER A 59 -2.28 -9.15 -5.64
CA SER A 59 -2.24 -9.88 -4.36
C SER A 59 -1.22 -11.04 -4.36
N VAL A 60 -1.08 -11.72 -5.50
CA VAL A 60 -0.10 -12.80 -5.73
C VAL A 60 1.34 -12.32 -5.60
N LEU A 61 1.64 -11.10 -6.05
CA LEU A 61 2.97 -10.48 -5.93
C LEU A 61 3.26 -10.11 -4.47
N GLY A 62 2.28 -9.55 -3.78
CA GLY A 62 2.38 -9.22 -2.36
C GLY A 62 2.72 -10.45 -1.51
N ILE A 63 2.06 -11.58 -1.78
CA ILE A 63 2.33 -12.86 -1.10
C ILE A 63 3.75 -13.35 -1.42
N ARG A 64 4.13 -13.41 -2.70
CA ARG A 64 5.43 -13.95 -3.16
C ARG A 64 6.64 -13.24 -2.53
N TYR A 65 6.55 -11.94 -2.28
CA TYR A 65 7.66 -11.15 -1.74
C TYR A 65 7.42 -10.69 -0.29
N SER A 66 6.44 -11.26 0.41
CA SER A 66 6.19 -11.02 1.84
C SER A 66 7.16 -11.76 2.77
N GLY A 67 8.10 -12.54 2.24
CA GLY A 67 9.12 -13.25 3.03
C GLY A 67 8.58 -14.43 3.87
N SER A 68 7.29 -14.72 3.80
CA SER A 68 6.64 -15.74 4.65
C SER A 68 6.68 -17.16 4.10
N ASP A 69 6.84 -17.37 2.78
CA ASP A 69 6.55 -18.69 2.20
C ASP A 69 7.37 -19.12 0.97
N THR A 70 8.51 -18.48 0.68
CA THR A 70 9.35 -18.95 -0.42
C THR A 70 10.80 -19.08 0.03
N GLY A 71 11.31 -20.31 0.13
CA GLY A 71 12.73 -20.60 0.16
C GLY A 71 13.50 -20.19 -1.12
N GLY A 72 12.95 -19.25 -1.88
CA GLY A 72 13.55 -18.63 -3.06
C GLY A 72 14.27 -17.34 -2.68
N LYS A 73 15.40 -17.10 -3.35
CA LYS A 73 16.21 -15.88 -3.19
C LYS A 73 15.39 -14.66 -3.61
N ILE A 74 15.18 -13.70 -2.71
CA ILE A 74 14.57 -12.41 -3.03
C ILE A 74 15.52 -11.64 -3.97
N THR A 75 15.08 -11.40 -5.20
CA THR A 75 15.76 -10.52 -6.17
C THR A 75 15.39 -9.06 -5.89
N TRP A 76 16.27 -8.10 -6.20
CA TRP A 76 16.03 -6.68 -5.99
C TRP A 76 14.89 -6.17 -6.88
N GLU A 77 14.83 -6.66 -8.12
CA GLU A 77 13.78 -6.36 -9.10
C GLU A 77 12.41 -6.85 -8.61
N GLY A 78 12.36 -8.08 -8.09
CA GLY A 78 11.13 -8.61 -7.49
C GLY A 78 10.71 -7.83 -6.23
N TRP A 79 11.68 -7.48 -5.38
CA TRP A 79 11.43 -6.70 -4.18
C TRP A 79 10.91 -5.29 -4.50
N ILE A 80 11.52 -4.59 -5.46
CA ILE A 80 11.12 -3.22 -5.81
C ILE A 80 9.72 -3.19 -6.42
N LEU A 81 9.34 -4.22 -7.20
CA LEU A 81 7.97 -4.38 -7.68
C LEU A 81 6.98 -4.59 -6.54
N ALA A 82 7.33 -5.43 -5.56
CA ALA A 82 6.46 -5.69 -4.41
C ALA A 82 6.31 -4.46 -3.49
N GLU A 83 7.39 -3.72 -3.25
CA GLU A 83 7.36 -2.46 -2.50
C GLU A 83 6.57 -1.38 -3.26
N SER A 84 6.73 -1.31 -4.59
CA SER A 84 5.95 -0.38 -5.44
C SER A 84 4.46 -0.70 -5.40
N LEU A 85 4.10 -1.98 -5.47
CA LEU A 85 2.71 -2.43 -5.31
C LEU A 85 2.17 -2.00 -3.93
N ARG A 86 2.91 -2.34 -2.86
CA ARG A 86 2.54 -2.02 -1.47
C ARG A 86 2.28 -0.53 -1.30
N ARG A 87 3.22 0.32 -1.73
CA ARG A 87 3.10 1.78 -1.64
C ARG A 87 1.88 2.28 -2.43
N THR A 88 1.63 1.73 -3.62
CA THR A 88 0.48 2.13 -4.44
C THR A 88 -0.85 1.74 -3.78
N VAL A 89 -0.98 0.52 -3.26
CA VAL A 89 -2.19 0.11 -2.52
C VAL A 89 -2.40 0.97 -1.27
N ILE A 90 -1.33 1.34 -0.56
CA ILE A 90 -1.41 2.25 0.58
C ILE A 90 -1.91 3.64 0.16
N VAL A 91 -1.49 4.18 -1.00
CA VAL A 91 -2.05 5.45 -1.53
C VAL A 91 -3.55 5.33 -1.74
N LEU A 92 -3.99 4.25 -2.39
CA LEU A 92 -5.40 3.98 -2.66
C LEU A 92 -6.22 3.86 -1.38
N PHE A 93 -5.65 3.22 -0.35
CA PHE A 93 -6.23 3.17 0.98
C PHE A 93 -6.36 4.55 1.62
N ILE A 94 -5.31 5.37 1.58
CA ILE A 94 -5.35 6.73 2.14
C ILE A 94 -6.40 7.58 1.41
N VAL A 95 -6.53 7.43 0.10
CA VAL A 95 -7.58 8.07 -0.69
C VAL A 95 -8.97 7.63 -0.22
N ASP A 96 -9.22 6.33 -0.10
CA ASP A 96 -10.50 5.81 0.42
C ASP A 96 -10.79 6.31 1.85
N LEU A 97 -9.78 6.35 2.72
CA LEU A 97 -9.89 6.86 4.08
C LEU A 97 -10.31 8.33 4.15
N ILE A 98 -9.75 9.18 3.29
CA ILE A 98 -10.01 10.63 3.27
C ILE A 98 -11.36 10.93 2.62
N PHE A 99 -11.68 10.28 1.50
CA PHE A 99 -12.84 10.61 0.66
C PHE A 99 -14.06 9.70 0.88
N ASP A 100 -13.96 8.68 1.72
CA ASP A 100 -15.03 7.73 2.04
C ASP A 100 -15.67 7.09 0.79
N MET A 101 -14.82 6.55 -0.09
CA MET A 101 -15.28 5.95 -1.35
C MET A 101 -16.08 4.66 -1.13
N SER A 102 -16.07 4.13 0.10
CA SER A 102 -16.86 2.99 0.58
C SER A 102 -18.38 3.14 0.38
N ALA A 103 -18.91 4.38 0.36
CA ALA A 103 -20.34 4.62 0.13
C ALA A 103 -20.81 4.22 -1.29
N ALA A 104 -19.89 4.11 -2.26
CA ALA A 104 -20.21 3.85 -3.65
C ALA A 104 -20.24 2.34 -4.02
N HIS A 105 -19.79 1.42 -3.15
CA HIS A 105 -19.61 0.00 -3.50
C HIS A 105 -19.97 -0.94 -2.33
N SER A 106 -20.70 -2.04 -2.61
CA SER A 106 -21.09 -3.01 -1.57
C SER A 106 -19.97 -3.97 -1.17
N GLU A 107 -18.92 -4.07 -1.97
CA GLU A 107 -17.70 -4.82 -1.65
C GLU A 107 -16.71 -3.87 -0.97
N SER A 108 -17.02 -3.48 0.26
CA SER A 108 -16.11 -2.68 1.08
C SER A 108 -14.81 -3.49 1.25
N CYS A 109 -13.66 -2.87 0.95
CA CYS A 109 -12.41 -3.31 1.55
C CYS A 109 -12.61 -3.20 3.06
N ASP A 110 -12.84 -4.33 3.72
CA ASP A 110 -12.96 -4.37 5.17
C ASP A 110 -11.70 -3.75 5.78
N GLY A 111 -11.86 -2.85 6.75
CA GLY A 111 -10.75 -2.24 7.49
C GLY A 111 -9.77 -3.26 8.08
N THR A 112 -10.20 -4.52 8.24
CA THR A 112 -9.34 -5.64 8.63
C THR A 112 -8.27 -5.99 7.59
N GLN A 113 -8.52 -5.79 6.29
CA GLN A 113 -7.54 -6.03 5.23
C GLN A 113 -6.42 -4.99 5.26
N PHE A 114 -6.78 -3.72 5.43
CA PHE A 114 -5.82 -2.63 5.56
C PHE A 114 -4.98 -2.77 6.83
N ALA A 115 -5.57 -3.17 7.94
CA ALA A 115 -4.83 -3.44 9.18
C ALA A 115 -3.74 -4.51 9.03
N ARG A 116 -3.90 -5.47 8.09
CA ARG A 116 -2.89 -6.51 7.82
C ARG A 116 -1.81 -6.08 6.85
N MET A 117 -1.95 -4.93 6.20
CA MET A 117 -0.93 -4.45 5.27
C MET A 117 0.35 -4.11 6.02
N THR A 118 1.47 -4.65 5.54
CA THR A 118 2.79 -4.31 6.06
C THR A 118 3.11 -2.84 5.77
N LEU A 119 3.72 -2.15 6.72
CA LEU A 119 4.22 -0.78 6.53
C LEU A 119 5.26 -0.71 5.40
N PRO A 120 5.39 0.45 4.72
CA PRO A 120 6.40 0.63 3.68
C PRO A 120 7.81 0.49 4.26
N SER A 121 8.74 0.12 3.40
CA SER A 121 10.14 -0.11 3.79
C SER A 121 10.84 1.16 4.25
N ALA A 122 11.97 0.98 4.95
CA ALA A 122 12.88 2.07 5.27
C ALA A 122 13.42 2.78 4.02
N ARG A 123 13.74 4.07 4.17
CA ARG A 123 14.26 4.99 3.16
C ARG A 123 15.49 4.42 2.45
N ASN A 124 16.44 3.89 3.20
CA ASN A 124 17.73 3.41 2.68
C ASN A 124 17.60 2.22 1.72
N ILE A 125 16.57 1.39 1.87
CA ILE A 125 16.34 0.24 0.97
C ILE A 125 15.56 0.70 -0.26
N TRP A 126 14.55 1.54 -0.07
CA TRP A 126 13.76 2.10 -1.16
C TRP A 126 14.59 2.97 -2.11
N GLN A 127 15.48 3.80 -1.56
CA GLN A 127 16.32 4.73 -2.31
C GLN A 127 17.67 4.15 -2.71
N ALA A 128 17.89 2.84 -2.51
CA ALA A 128 19.11 2.19 -2.96
C ALA A 128 19.27 2.38 -4.48
N SER A 129 20.45 2.83 -4.91
CA SER A 129 20.75 3.11 -6.32
C SER A 129 21.58 2.02 -6.99
N SER A 130 22.06 1.05 -6.20
CA SER A 130 22.82 -0.11 -6.66
C SER A 130 22.46 -1.37 -5.88
N TRP A 131 22.74 -2.53 -6.48
CA TRP A 131 22.53 -3.83 -5.84
C TRP A 131 23.28 -3.92 -4.51
N LEU A 132 24.51 -3.37 -4.45
CA LEU A 132 25.33 -3.38 -3.24
C LEU A 132 24.71 -2.56 -2.11
N GLU A 133 24.16 -1.39 -2.42
CA GLU A 133 23.43 -0.56 -1.44
C GLU A 133 22.17 -1.26 -0.94
N PHE A 134 21.40 -1.85 -1.86
CA PHE A 134 20.21 -2.62 -1.54
C PHE A 134 20.56 -3.81 -0.64
N GLU A 135 21.52 -4.64 -1.01
CA GLU A 135 21.91 -5.84 -0.26
C GLU A 135 22.40 -5.48 1.15
N LYS A 136 23.22 -4.43 1.26
CA LYS A 136 23.69 -3.93 2.55
C LYS A 136 22.54 -3.47 3.45
N ALA A 137 21.60 -2.70 2.91
CA ALA A 137 20.46 -2.17 3.67
C ALA A 137 19.41 -3.24 3.98
N PHE A 138 19.19 -4.18 3.06
CA PHE A 138 18.23 -5.27 3.21
C PHE A 138 18.69 -6.30 4.25
N SER A 139 19.99 -6.61 4.29
CA SER A 139 20.57 -7.58 5.24
C SER A 139 20.46 -7.14 6.71
N THR A 140 20.29 -5.84 6.97
CA THR A 140 20.10 -5.33 8.34
C THR A 140 18.63 -5.29 8.77
N GLN A 141 17.68 -5.58 7.87
CA GLN A 141 16.26 -5.63 8.20
C GLN A 141 15.87 -6.97 8.83
N PRO A 142 14.81 -7.00 9.67
CA PRO A 142 14.25 -8.25 10.20
C PRO A 142 14.01 -9.30 9.09
N VAL A 143 13.52 -8.86 7.93
CA VAL A 143 13.28 -9.72 6.76
C VAL A 143 14.56 -10.32 6.19
N GLY A 144 15.62 -9.51 6.06
CA GLY A 144 16.95 -9.99 5.64
C GLY A 144 17.61 -10.90 6.66
N LEU A 145 17.20 -10.80 7.93
CA LEU A 145 17.62 -11.65 9.05
C LEU A 145 16.74 -12.91 9.21
N GLY A 146 15.76 -13.15 8.33
CA GLY A 146 14.87 -14.31 8.39
C GLY A 146 13.81 -14.24 9.51
N LEU A 147 13.59 -13.06 10.09
CA LEU A 147 12.55 -12.81 11.08
C LEU A 147 11.25 -12.45 10.36
N SER A 148 10.17 -13.19 10.62
CA SER A 148 8.84 -12.98 10.02
C SER A 148 8.07 -11.81 10.64
N ASN A 149 8.77 -10.81 11.19
CA ASN A 149 8.19 -9.79 12.07
C ASN A 149 8.03 -8.44 11.36
N HIS A 150 7.15 -8.39 10.37
CA HIS A 150 6.80 -7.15 9.68
C HIS A 150 5.89 -6.29 10.55
N LEU A 151 6.16 -4.98 10.60
CA LEU A 151 5.19 -4.03 11.16
C LEU A 151 4.03 -3.87 10.18
N THR A 152 2.81 -3.87 10.70
CA THR A 152 1.60 -3.67 9.91
C THR A 152 0.95 -2.32 10.22
N TYR A 153 0.05 -1.88 9.35
CA TYR A 153 -0.78 -0.70 9.60
C TYR A 153 -1.62 -0.87 10.88
N GLY A 154 -2.07 -2.09 11.18
CA GLY A 154 -2.75 -2.39 12.44
C GLY A 154 -1.88 -2.18 13.68
N ASP A 155 -0.58 -2.49 13.60
CA ASP A 155 0.37 -2.20 14.68
C ASP A 155 0.57 -0.69 14.87
N LEU A 156 0.60 0.05 13.76
CA LEU A 156 0.65 1.51 13.79
C LEU A 156 -0.62 2.11 14.44
N LEU A 157 -1.82 1.62 14.10
CA LEU A 157 -3.06 2.06 14.74
C LEU A 157 -3.10 1.77 16.24
N LYS A 158 -2.59 0.61 16.68
CA LYS A 158 -2.50 0.27 18.11
C LYS A 158 -1.57 1.21 18.87
N PHE A 159 -0.46 1.59 18.24
CA PHE A 159 0.48 2.55 18.81
C PHE A 159 -0.14 3.94 18.99
N GLN A 160 -0.85 4.44 17.96
CA GLN A 160 -1.55 5.73 18.04
C GLN A 160 -2.56 5.77 19.20
N ARG A 161 -3.26 4.65 19.44
CA ARG A 161 -4.21 4.50 20.54
C ARG A 161 -3.58 4.28 21.92
N HIS A 162 -2.25 4.24 21.99
CA HIS A 162 -1.48 3.95 23.19
C HIS A 162 -1.86 2.60 23.84
N VAL A 163 -2.24 1.62 23.01
CA VAL A 163 -2.71 0.30 23.45
C VAL A 163 -1.54 -0.70 23.59
N ASP A 164 -0.41 -0.46 22.93
CA ASP A 164 0.72 -1.39 22.91
C ASP A 164 2.08 -0.66 23.05
N THR A 165 3.00 -1.26 23.81
CA THR A 165 4.37 -0.79 24.10
C THR A 165 5.40 -1.33 23.12
N GLY A 166 5.01 -1.85 21.96
CA GLY A 166 5.89 -2.18 20.83
C GLY A 166 6.65 -0.97 20.23
N GLY A 167 6.75 0.13 20.99
CA GLY A 167 7.31 1.43 20.63
C GLY A 167 8.69 1.31 20.02
N GLU A 168 9.62 0.54 20.60
CA GLU A 168 10.99 0.47 20.08
C GLU A 168 11.06 0.04 18.60
N ARG A 169 10.20 -0.89 18.16
CA ARG A 169 10.17 -1.32 16.75
C ARG A 169 9.59 -0.23 15.85
N LEU A 170 8.53 0.42 16.29
CA LEU A 170 7.90 1.49 15.53
C LEU A 170 8.77 2.74 15.52
N ASP A 171 9.46 3.07 16.62
CA ASP A 171 10.45 4.12 16.75
C ASP A 171 11.63 3.88 15.80
N ASN A 172 12.11 2.64 15.72
CA ASN A 172 13.12 2.24 14.75
C ASN A 172 12.62 2.42 13.30
N TRP A 173 11.37 2.05 13.01
CA TRP A 173 10.78 2.31 11.70
C TRP A 173 10.65 3.81 11.43
N LEU A 174 10.11 4.60 12.36
CA LEU A 174 9.95 6.06 12.29
C LEU A 174 11.27 6.80 12.08
N SER A 175 12.36 6.33 12.69
CA SER A 175 13.68 6.92 12.49
C SER A 175 14.25 6.68 11.08
N SER A 176 13.69 5.73 10.34
CA SER A 176 14.18 5.27 9.05
C SER A 176 13.19 5.47 7.88
N VAL A 177 12.01 6.05 8.12
CA VAL A 177 11.03 6.30 7.06
C VAL A 177 11.48 7.37 6.06
N ASP A 178 10.96 7.24 4.85
CA ASP A 178 10.96 8.31 3.86
C ASP A 178 9.71 9.19 3.98
N ASP A 179 9.60 10.17 3.08
CA ASP A 179 8.49 11.12 3.07
C ASP A 179 7.14 10.41 2.85
N PHE A 180 7.15 9.26 2.18
CA PHE A 180 5.99 8.38 2.04
C PHE A 180 5.59 7.75 3.38
N GLY A 181 6.55 7.21 4.15
CA GLY A 181 6.26 6.69 5.48
C GLY A 181 5.69 7.77 6.43
N THR A 182 6.15 9.02 6.31
CA THR A 182 5.55 10.16 7.03
C THR A 182 4.09 10.41 6.63
N LEU A 183 3.75 10.28 5.35
CA LEU A 183 2.36 10.36 4.88
C LEU A 183 1.49 9.24 5.48
N VAL A 184 2.01 8.00 5.54
CA VAL A 184 1.31 6.87 6.17
C VAL A 184 1.04 7.14 7.66
N MET A 185 2.01 7.73 8.37
CA MET A 185 1.85 8.13 9.76
C MET A 185 0.74 9.16 9.94
N ALA A 186 0.73 10.21 9.11
CA ALA A 186 -0.30 11.24 9.16
C ALA A 186 -1.70 10.65 8.91
N ALA A 187 -1.83 9.76 7.93
CA ALA A 187 -3.09 9.08 7.64
C ALA A 187 -3.58 8.20 8.82
N ALA A 188 -2.66 7.54 9.53
CA ALA A 188 -3.00 6.76 10.72
C ALA A 188 -3.53 7.64 11.86
N SER A 189 -2.96 8.82 12.07
CA SER A 189 -3.47 9.78 13.06
C SER A 189 -4.90 10.26 12.73
N LEU A 190 -5.18 10.56 11.45
CA LEU A 190 -6.52 10.97 10.99
C LEU A 190 -7.58 9.88 11.19
N SER A 191 -7.18 8.63 11.00
CA SER A 191 -8.07 7.47 11.21
C SER A 191 -8.55 7.35 12.66
N ASP A 192 -7.73 7.76 13.64
CA ASP A 192 -8.08 7.67 15.04
C ASP A 192 -9.09 8.76 15.45
N GLU A 193 -8.89 9.99 14.98
CA GLU A 193 -9.82 11.12 15.18
C GLU A 193 -11.23 10.83 14.64
N ARG A 194 -11.31 10.19 13.47
CA ARG A 194 -12.58 9.81 12.83
C ARG A 194 -13.34 8.74 13.60
N ASN A 195 -12.62 7.81 14.24
CA ASN A 195 -13.22 6.78 15.10
C ASN A 195 -13.67 7.33 16.45
N MET A 196 -13.03 8.39 16.97
CA MET A 196 -13.48 9.09 18.18
C MET A 196 -14.73 9.95 17.95
N SER A 197 -14.88 10.54 16.75
CA SER A 197 -16.02 11.41 16.41
C SER A 197 -17.32 10.66 16.09
N ARG A 198 -17.26 9.32 15.92
CA ARG A 198 -18.42 8.45 15.67
C ARG A 198 -18.98 7.79 16.95
N LYS A 199 -18.39 8.04 18.12
CA LYS A 199 -18.89 7.59 19.44
C LYS A 199 -19.60 8.73 20.16
#